data_AF-A0A7K8JCH2-F1
#
_entry.id   AF-A0A7K8JCH2-F1
#
_cell.length_a   1.000
_cell.length_b   1.000
_cell.length_c   1.000
_cell.angle_alpha   90.00
_cell.angle_beta   90.00
_cell.angle_gamma   90.00
#
_symmetry.space_group_name_H-M   'P 1'
#
loop_
_entity.id
_entity.type
_entity.pdbx_description
1 polymer ?
#
loop_
_entity_poly.entity_id
_entity_poly.type
_entity_poly.pdbx_seq_one_letter_code
_entity_poly.pdbx_strand_id
1 'polypeptide(L)'
;AEGLNLCTSGSATSCEECLLIHPKCAWCSKEDFGSTKSITSRCDFLQNLIANGCAGAIENPSSSISVVKNVPLSSKGSGQSHLDVTQITPQKVALNLRPGDQTSFRVQVRQVEDYPVDLYYLMDLSLSMNDDLDNIRNLGTKLAEEMRKLTSNFRLGFGSFVDKNISPFSYTAPRYQNNPCIGYKLFPSCVPSFGFRHLLSLTDKVDRFNEEVRKQKVSRNRDAPEGGFDAILQAAVCKEKIGWRKEASHLLVFTTDDVPHIALDGKLGGLVQPHDGQCHLNEANEYSASSQLDYPSLALLGEKLAENNIHLIFAVTKSHYILYKNFTTLIPGTTVEILHKDSKNIIELIVKAYNSIRSKVELTVWDSPEDIGLTFTATCQDGLSYPGLRKCGDLKIGDTVSFEVAVEARSCPAEDTSHTFTIKPAGFRDTLEVAVTYSCRCGCTGRAAPASGKCSGNGTYTCGLCECDPGYLGARCECEEGASGDLHMALCREAEGKPLCSGRGECSCNQCLCHESEFGNIYGPFCECDDFSCARYKGVLCSG
;
A
#
# COMPACT_ATOMS: atom_id res chain seq x y z
N ALA A 1 2.67 39.71 30.38
CA ALA A 1 3.66 38.95 29.62
C ALA A 1 3.03 37.61 29.33
N GLU A 2 2.39 37.46 28.17
CA GLU A 2 2.02 36.13 27.70
C GLU A 2 3.32 35.40 27.34
N GLY A 3 3.49 34.17 27.86
CA GLY A 3 4.73 33.41 27.73
C GLY A 3 5.05 33.01 26.28
N LEU A 4 6.25 32.46 26.09
CA LEU A 4 6.65 31.81 24.84
C LEU A 4 5.60 30.76 24.44
N ASN A 5 5.05 30.89 23.24
CA ASN A 5 4.21 29.87 22.62
C ASN A 5 5.05 28.95 21.73
N LEU A 6 4.43 27.86 21.27
CA LEU A 6 5.05 26.82 20.43
C LEU A 6 5.91 27.35 19.26
N CYS A 7 5.43 28.38 18.55
CA CYS A 7 6.12 28.95 17.39
C CYS A 7 7.30 29.83 17.81
N THR A 8 7.12 30.59 18.89
CA THR A 8 8.16 31.47 19.44
C THR A 8 9.21 30.73 20.26
N SER A 9 8.88 29.54 20.79
CA SER A 9 9.81 28.68 21.54
C SER A 9 10.65 27.78 20.65
N GLY A 10 10.26 27.59 19.38
CA GLY A 10 10.95 26.72 18.43
C GLY A 10 12.14 27.38 17.73
N SER A 11 12.44 28.64 18.05
CA SER A 11 13.72 29.27 17.70
C SER A 11 14.07 29.29 16.21
N ALA A 12 13.05 29.32 15.34
CA ALA A 12 13.25 29.35 13.89
C ALA A 12 14.10 30.54 13.45
N THR A 13 15.17 30.23 12.73
CA THR A 13 16.12 31.21 12.16
C THR A 13 15.74 31.61 10.74
N SER A 14 14.96 30.77 10.05
CA SER A 14 14.46 30.99 8.69
C SER A 14 12.93 30.85 8.60
N CYS A 15 12.38 31.29 7.47
CA CYS A 15 10.95 31.15 7.19
C CYS A 15 10.56 29.68 7.06
N GLU A 16 11.36 28.90 6.35
CA GLU A 16 11.20 27.45 6.15
C GLU A 16 11.17 26.69 7.49
N GLU A 17 12.14 26.96 8.37
CA GLU A 17 12.16 26.38 9.72
C GLU A 17 10.90 26.72 10.52
N CYS A 18 10.45 27.98 10.44
CA CYS A 18 9.23 28.40 11.12
C CYS A 18 8.00 27.60 10.68
N LEU A 19 7.88 27.34 9.37
CA LEU A 19 6.75 26.60 8.83
C LEU A 19 6.78 25.12 9.21
N LEU A 20 7.97 24.56 9.46
CA LEU A 20 8.22 23.19 9.90
C LEU A 20 7.94 22.94 11.39
N ILE A 21 8.02 23.97 12.25
CA ILE A 21 7.76 23.82 13.69
C ILE A 21 6.35 23.26 13.94
N HIS A 22 5.34 23.92 13.36
CA HIS A 22 3.94 23.52 13.53
C HIS A 22 3.04 24.19 12.48
N PRO A 23 1.93 23.56 12.04
CA PRO A 23 0.97 24.12 11.08
C PRO A 23 0.36 25.47 11.47
N LYS A 24 0.30 25.76 12.77
CA LYS A 24 -0.24 27.02 13.30
C LYS A 24 0.75 28.17 13.23
N CYS A 25 2.03 27.89 13.00
CA CYS A 25 3.05 28.92 12.90
C CYS A 25 2.97 29.63 11.55
N ALA A 26 3.23 30.92 11.57
CA ALA A 26 3.31 31.75 10.39
C ALA A 26 4.57 32.60 10.50
N TRP A 27 5.05 33.09 9.35
CA TRP A 27 6.25 33.92 9.29
C TRP A 27 5.95 35.32 8.80
N CYS A 28 6.60 36.31 9.41
CA CYS A 28 6.54 37.70 8.99
C CYS A 28 7.76 38.12 8.15
N SER A 29 7.52 38.35 6.85
CA SER A 29 8.55 38.81 5.90
C SER A 29 8.69 40.33 5.79
N LYS A 30 7.93 41.10 6.57
CA LYS A 30 7.98 42.57 6.58
C LYS A 30 9.33 43.07 7.11
N GLU A 31 9.96 44.00 6.40
CA GLU A 31 11.28 44.54 6.76
C GLU A 31 11.29 45.17 8.17
N ASP A 32 10.48 46.22 8.38
CA ASP A 32 10.31 46.87 9.68
C ASP A 32 9.24 46.16 10.51
N PHE A 33 9.59 45.02 11.08
CA PHE A 33 8.72 44.24 11.97
C PHE A 33 9.31 44.18 13.37
N GLY A 34 8.53 44.64 14.35
CA GLY A 34 8.94 44.70 15.75
C GLY A 34 9.18 46.11 16.29
N SER A 35 9.36 46.19 17.61
CA SER A 35 9.73 47.42 18.33
C SER A 35 11.17 47.31 18.79
N THR A 36 11.94 48.40 18.73
CA THR A 36 13.32 48.46 19.27
C THR A 36 13.40 48.18 20.78
N LYS A 37 12.25 48.08 21.46
CA LYS A 37 12.11 47.83 22.90
C LYS A 37 11.70 46.40 23.26
N SER A 38 11.37 45.52 22.30
CA SER A 38 11.00 44.13 22.57
C SER A 38 11.42 43.19 21.44
N ILE A 39 11.93 42.00 21.82
CA ILE A 39 12.25 40.92 20.89
C ILE A 39 10.93 40.36 20.37
N THR A 40 10.45 40.84 19.23
CA THR A 40 9.29 40.27 18.52
C THR A 40 9.76 39.21 17.54
N SER A 41 9.40 37.96 17.79
CA SER A 41 9.71 36.85 16.88
C SER A 41 8.99 37.04 15.54
N ARG A 42 9.71 36.84 14.43
CA ARG A 42 9.12 36.78 13.08
C ARG A 42 8.30 35.51 12.86
N CYS A 43 8.55 34.47 13.65
CA CYS A 43 7.78 33.23 13.69
C CYS A 43 6.82 33.25 14.88
N ASP A 44 5.52 33.31 14.62
CA ASP A 44 4.49 33.33 15.66
C ASP A 44 3.16 32.82 15.08
N PHE A 45 2.12 32.72 15.91
CA PHE A 45 0.76 32.52 15.43
C PHE A 45 0.31 33.70 14.56
N LEU A 46 -0.47 33.39 13.53
CA LEU A 46 -1.00 34.36 12.57
C LEU A 46 -1.63 35.59 13.25
N GLN A 47 -2.42 35.39 14.31
CA GLN A 47 -3.11 36.47 15.01
C GLN A 47 -2.12 37.42 15.73
N ASN A 48 -1.06 36.87 16.32
CA ASN A 48 -0.02 37.65 17.00
C ASN A 48 0.79 38.48 15.99
N LEU A 49 1.14 37.89 14.84
CA LEU A 49 1.83 38.63 13.77
C LEU A 49 1.01 39.80 13.23
N ILE A 50 -0.30 39.61 13.08
CA ILE A 50 -1.22 40.68 12.67
C ILE A 50 -1.29 41.77 13.74
N ALA A 51 -1.46 41.39 15.01
CA ALA A 51 -1.50 42.33 16.14
C ALA A 51 -0.20 43.15 16.27
N ASN A 52 0.94 42.54 15.93
CA ASN A 52 2.25 43.17 15.93
C ASN A 52 2.58 43.93 14.62
N GLY A 53 1.62 44.06 13.70
CA GLY A 53 1.73 44.94 12.53
C GLY A 53 2.34 44.32 11.27
N CYS A 54 2.32 42.99 11.13
CA CYS A 54 2.78 42.28 9.91
C CYS A 54 1.73 42.15 8.80
N ALA A 55 0.62 42.89 8.86
CA ALA A 55 -0.43 42.76 7.85
C ALA A 55 0.12 42.93 6.40
N GLY A 56 -0.18 41.97 5.53
CA GLY A 56 0.18 41.99 4.10
C GLY A 56 1.53 41.37 3.71
N ALA A 57 2.34 40.90 4.66
CA ALA A 57 3.64 40.29 4.39
C ALA A 57 3.84 38.97 5.18
N ILE A 58 2.76 38.19 5.32
CA ILE A 58 2.73 36.96 6.11
C ILE A 58 2.83 35.74 5.18
N GLU A 59 3.74 34.84 5.51
CA GLU A 59 3.85 33.52 4.90
C GLU A 59 3.16 32.51 5.81
N ASN A 60 2.09 31.91 5.30
CA ASN A 60 1.32 30.89 6.02
C ASN A 60 0.64 29.97 5.00
N PRO A 61 1.40 29.14 4.26
CA PRO A 61 0.80 28.15 3.40
C PRO A 61 -0.04 27.17 4.23
N SER A 62 -1.13 26.71 3.65
CA SER A 62 -2.01 25.70 4.21
C SER A 62 -2.05 24.49 3.28
N SER A 63 -2.20 23.30 3.85
CA SER A 63 -2.47 22.11 3.05
C SER A 63 -3.74 22.32 2.21
N SER A 64 -3.69 21.92 0.95
CA SER A 64 -4.81 22.06 0.02
C SER A 64 -5.04 20.80 -0.77
N ILE A 65 -6.29 20.65 -1.21
CA ILE A 65 -6.75 19.51 -1.97
C ILE A 65 -7.46 19.97 -3.23
N SER A 66 -7.18 19.29 -4.33
CA SER A 66 -7.91 19.42 -5.58
C SER A 66 -8.32 18.04 -6.10
N VAL A 67 -9.60 17.88 -6.41
CA VAL A 67 -10.10 16.66 -7.05
C VAL A 67 -9.94 16.80 -8.55
N VAL A 68 -9.01 16.03 -9.14
CA VAL A 68 -8.63 16.12 -10.55
C VAL A 68 -9.56 15.30 -11.44
N LYS A 69 -9.97 14.11 -10.98
CA LYS A 69 -10.89 13.22 -11.72
C LYS A 69 -11.95 12.65 -10.77
N ASN A 70 -13.22 12.94 -11.06
CA ASN A 70 -14.37 12.63 -10.21
C ASN A 70 -15.56 12.10 -11.03
N VAL A 71 -15.37 10.97 -11.69
CA VAL A 71 -16.41 10.24 -12.41
C VAL A 71 -17.40 9.64 -11.40
N PRO A 72 -18.72 9.86 -11.55
CA PRO A 72 -19.71 9.36 -10.61
C PRO A 72 -19.80 7.83 -10.62
N LEU A 73 -20.21 7.27 -9.47
CA LEU A 73 -20.39 5.82 -9.31
C LEU A 73 -21.49 5.28 -10.22
N SER A 74 -21.19 4.21 -10.95
CA SER A 74 -22.15 3.53 -11.81
C SER A 74 -23.23 2.82 -10.99
N SER A 75 -24.42 2.61 -11.58
CA SER A 75 -25.50 1.83 -10.98
C SER A 75 -25.46 0.36 -11.39
N LYS A 76 -25.12 0.05 -12.65
CA LYS A 76 -25.02 -1.31 -13.19
C LYS A 76 -23.73 -1.53 -13.97
N GLY A 77 -23.23 -2.77 -13.93
CA GLY A 77 -22.04 -3.22 -14.66
C GLY A 77 -22.31 -3.65 -16.11
N SER A 78 -23.59 -3.79 -16.48
CA SER A 78 -24.06 -4.21 -17.81
C SER A 78 -24.79 -3.07 -18.54
N GLY A 79 -24.06 -2.34 -19.39
CA GLY A 79 -24.57 -1.25 -20.23
C GLY A 79 -23.82 -1.15 -21.57
N GLN A 80 -24.30 -0.31 -22.50
CA GLN A 80 -23.80 -0.22 -23.90
C GLN A 80 -22.30 0.07 -24.05
N SER A 81 -21.64 0.53 -22.97
CA SER A 81 -20.17 0.57 -22.83
C SER A 81 -19.80 -0.16 -21.53
N HIS A 82 -19.39 -1.43 -21.62
CA HIS A 82 -18.83 -2.17 -20.47
C HIS A 82 -17.49 -1.58 -19.98
N LEU A 83 -16.94 -0.57 -20.67
CA LEU A 83 -15.63 0.03 -20.45
C LEU A 83 -15.63 1.16 -19.39
N ASP A 84 -16.80 1.62 -18.94
CA ASP A 84 -16.96 2.82 -18.11
C ASP A 84 -17.56 2.54 -16.72
N VAL A 85 -17.51 1.29 -16.24
CA VAL A 85 -18.02 0.98 -14.88
C VAL A 85 -17.10 1.60 -13.84
N THR A 86 -17.66 2.48 -13.01
CA THR A 86 -16.94 3.21 -11.96
C THR A 86 -17.46 2.78 -10.59
N GLN A 87 -16.61 2.12 -9.81
CA GLN A 87 -16.91 1.57 -8.48
C GLN A 87 -16.28 2.39 -7.34
N ILE A 88 -15.33 3.28 -7.65
CA ILE A 88 -14.70 4.20 -6.69
C ILE A 88 -14.79 5.64 -7.20
N THR A 89 -15.02 6.59 -6.31
CA THR A 89 -14.92 8.02 -6.60
C THR A 89 -14.34 8.78 -5.41
N PRO A 90 -13.50 9.81 -5.63
CA PRO A 90 -12.89 10.21 -6.91
C PRO A 90 -11.86 9.18 -7.44
N GLN A 91 -11.36 9.37 -8.66
CA GLN A 91 -10.31 8.51 -9.26
C GLN A 91 -8.93 9.17 -9.22
N LYS A 92 -8.86 10.51 -9.15
CA LYS A 92 -7.59 11.22 -8.98
C LYS A 92 -7.74 12.44 -8.10
N VAL A 93 -6.87 12.54 -7.10
CA VAL A 93 -6.77 13.67 -6.16
C VAL A 93 -5.34 14.19 -6.18
N ALA A 94 -5.17 15.50 -6.21
CA ALA A 94 -3.88 16.16 -6.03
C ALA A 94 -3.89 16.92 -4.71
N LEU A 95 -2.92 16.59 -3.86
CA LEU A 95 -2.68 17.18 -2.55
C LEU A 95 -1.44 18.05 -2.63
N ASN A 96 -1.52 19.22 -2.00
CA ASN A 96 -0.36 20.04 -1.72
C ASN A 96 -0.27 20.22 -0.21
N LEU A 97 0.67 19.52 0.42
CA LEU A 97 0.74 19.36 1.87
C LEU A 97 1.79 20.28 2.47
N ARG A 98 1.41 20.98 3.55
CA ARG A 98 2.37 21.56 4.48
C ARG A 98 2.70 20.51 5.56
N PRO A 99 3.97 20.28 5.90
CA PRO A 99 4.33 19.33 6.95
C PRO A 99 3.63 19.61 8.28
N GLY A 100 3.16 18.53 8.91
CA GLY A 100 2.32 18.53 10.10
C GLY A 100 0.86 18.96 9.88
N ASP A 101 0.53 19.58 8.74
CA ASP A 101 -0.82 20.10 8.47
C ASP A 101 -1.67 19.03 7.78
N GLN A 102 -2.67 18.54 8.50
CA GLN A 102 -3.52 17.46 8.04
C GLN A 102 -4.63 17.96 7.10
N THR A 103 -4.81 17.29 5.98
CA THR A 103 -5.95 17.48 5.08
C THR A 103 -6.71 16.18 4.89
N SER A 104 -8.01 16.24 4.60
CA SER A 104 -8.81 15.04 4.39
C SER A 104 -9.61 15.06 3.10
N PHE A 105 -9.88 13.88 2.57
CA PHE A 105 -10.79 13.69 1.45
C PHE A 105 -11.67 12.47 1.62
N ARG A 106 -12.84 12.54 1.00
CA ARG A 106 -13.82 11.47 1.04
C ARG A 106 -13.70 10.59 -0.20
N VAL A 107 -13.53 9.30 0.05
CA VAL A 107 -13.60 8.24 -0.95
C VAL A 107 -14.93 7.52 -0.79
N GLN A 108 -15.64 7.28 -1.88
CA GLN A 108 -16.85 6.48 -1.89
C GLN A 108 -16.61 5.24 -2.75
N VAL A 109 -17.03 4.09 -2.22
CA VAL A 109 -16.92 2.80 -2.91
C VAL A 109 -18.31 2.20 -3.01
N ARG A 110 -18.70 1.79 -4.22
CA ARG A 110 -19.97 1.11 -4.47
C ARG A 110 -19.76 -0.26 -5.05
N GLN A 111 -20.53 -1.17 -4.50
CA GLN A 111 -20.71 -2.52 -5.02
C GLN A 111 -21.69 -2.54 -6.19
N VAL A 112 -21.21 -2.24 -7.39
CA VAL A 112 -22.05 -2.21 -8.60
C VAL A 112 -22.77 -3.55 -8.82
N GLU A 113 -24.06 -3.47 -9.15
CA GLU A 113 -24.90 -4.61 -9.53
C GLU A 113 -24.48 -5.18 -10.88
N ASP A 114 -24.66 -6.50 -11.06
CA ASP A 114 -24.40 -7.18 -12.33
C ASP A 114 -22.99 -6.93 -12.90
N TYR A 115 -21.99 -7.02 -12.01
CA TYR A 115 -20.59 -6.88 -12.41
C TYR A 115 -20.09 -8.19 -13.07
N PRO A 116 -19.25 -8.13 -14.13
CA PRO A 116 -18.76 -9.33 -14.78
C PRO A 116 -17.93 -10.22 -13.85
N VAL A 117 -18.04 -11.53 -14.00
CA VAL A 117 -17.29 -12.51 -13.18
C VAL A 117 -16.54 -13.47 -14.08
N ASP A 118 -15.25 -13.66 -13.76
CA ASP A 118 -14.41 -14.71 -14.30
C ASP A 118 -14.15 -15.73 -13.21
N LEU A 119 -14.46 -17.00 -13.48
CA LEU A 119 -14.19 -18.11 -12.58
C LEU A 119 -13.22 -19.08 -13.24
N TYR A 120 -12.06 -19.27 -12.63
CA TYR A 120 -11.11 -20.29 -13.03
C TYR A 120 -11.13 -21.43 -12.02
N TYR A 121 -11.51 -22.62 -12.49
CA TYR A 121 -11.61 -23.81 -11.65
C TYR A 121 -10.30 -24.59 -11.72
N LEU A 122 -9.58 -24.64 -10.61
CA LEU A 122 -8.27 -25.27 -10.49
C LEU A 122 -8.39 -26.54 -9.64
N MET A 123 -8.25 -27.69 -10.30
CA MET A 123 -8.57 -28.99 -9.72
C MET A 123 -7.33 -29.86 -9.51
N ASP A 124 -7.22 -30.42 -8.32
CA ASP A 124 -6.33 -31.54 -8.04
C ASP A 124 -6.79 -32.79 -8.81
N LEU A 125 -5.88 -33.38 -9.60
CA LEU A 125 -6.10 -34.61 -10.33
C LEU A 125 -5.21 -35.76 -9.81
N SER A 126 -4.82 -35.72 -8.54
CA SER A 126 -4.30 -36.88 -7.82
C SER A 126 -5.31 -38.04 -7.83
N LEU A 127 -4.86 -39.23 -7.43
CA LEU A 127 -5.68 -40.44 -7.56
C LEU A 127 -6.93 -40.41 -6.65
N SER A 128 -6.85 -39.72 -5.51
CA SER A 128 -7.96 -39.59 -4.56
C SER A 128 -9.14 -38.82 -5.16
N MET A 129 -8.90 -37.86 -6.06
CA MET A 129 -9.90 -36.98 -6.66
C MET A 129 -10.69 -37.61 -7.82
N ASN A 130 -10.60 -38.93 -8.01
CA ASN A 130 -11.21 -39.62 -9.15
C ASN A 130 -12.75 -39.60 -9.09
N ASP A 131 -13.35 -39.75 -7.92
CA ASP A 131 -14.80 -39.67 -7.75
C ASP A 131 -15.32 -38.23 -7.85
N ASP A 132 -14.54 -37.24 -7.41
CA ASP A 132 -14.85 -35.82 -7.63
C ASP A 132 -14.92 -35.49 -9.12
N LEU A 133 -13.98 -36.01 -9.93
CA LEU A 133 -13.97 -35.79 -11.38
C LEU A 133 -15.27 -36.25 -12.05
N ASP A 134 -15.86 -37.35 -11.57
CA ASP A 134 -17.14 -37.84 -12.09
C ASP A 134 -18.31 -36.91 -11.77
N ASN A 135 -18.32 -36.28 -10.59
CA ASN A 135 -19.34 -35.29 -10.23
C ASN A 135 -19.14 -33.96 -10.97
N ILE A 136 -17.89 -33.57 -11.24
CA ILE A 136 -17.55 -32.29 -11.90
C ILE A 136 -17.90 -32.30 -13.40
N ARG A 137 -17.98 -33.47 -14.05
CA ARG A 137 -18.37 -33.60 -15.48
C ARG A 137 -19.73 -33.01 -15.83
N ASN A 138 -20.62 -32.85 -14.85
CA ASN A 138 -21.96 -32.24 -15.01
C ASN A 138 -22.11 -30.92 -14.25
N LEU A 139 -21.00 -30.37 -13.75
CA LEU A 139 -20.99 -29.18 -12.91
C LEU A 139 -21.06 -27.89 -13.73
N GLY A 140 -20.40 -27.84 -14.89
CA GLY A 140 -20.22 -26.60 -15.64
C GLY A 140 -21.55 -25.91 -15.99
N THR A 141 -22.52 -26.68 -16.49
CA THR A 141 -23.85 -26.16 -16.84
C THR A 141 -24.60 -25.65 -15.63
N LYS A 142 -24.69 -26.43 -14.56
CA LYS A 142 -25.37 -26.04 -13.31
C LYS A 142 -24.71 -24.84 -12.64
N LEU A 143 -23.38 -24.81 -12.60
CA LEU A 143 -22.62 -23.69 -12.06
C LEU A 143 -22.90 -22.41 -12.86
N ALA A 144 -22.88 -22.49 -14.18
CA ALA A 144 -23.20 -21.34 -15.02
C ALA A 144 -24.65 -20.88 -14.86
N GLU A 145 -25.61 -21.79 -14.67
CA GLU A 145 -27.01 -21.44 -14.38
C GLU A 145 -27.15 -20.69 -13.05
N GLU A 146 -26.49 -21.14 -11.98
CA GLU A 146 -26.52 -20.45 -10.69
C GLU A 146 -25.77 -19.10 -10.75
N MET A 147 -24.61 -19.05 -11.40
CA MET A 147 -23.85 -17.81 -11.55
C MET A 147 -24.58 -16.78 -12.44
N ARG A 148 -25.35 -17.23 -13.45
CA ARG A 148 -26.19 -16.36 -14.29
C ARG A 148 -27.31 -15.65 -13.53
N LYS A 149 -27.71 -16.15 -12.36
CA LYS A 149 -28.66 -15.46 -11.47
C LYS A 149 -28.02 -14.25 -10.78
N LEU A 150 -26.68 -14.22 -10.69
CA LEU A 150 -25.91 -13.19 -9.99
C LEU A 150 -25.25 -12.19 -10.95
N THR A 151 -24.84 -12.66 -12.13
CA THR A 151 -24.21 -11.85 -13.17
C THR A 151 -24.64 -12.31 -14.57
N SER A 152 -24.95 -11.37 -15.45
CA SER A 152 -25.26 -11.61 -16.85
C SER A 152 -24.02 -11.96 -17.67
N ASN A 153 -22.82 -11.62 -17.17
CA ASN A 153 -21.57 -11.72 -17.92
C ASN A 153 -20.53 -12.59 -17.20
N PHE A 154 -20.73 -13.91 -17.34
CA PHE A 154 -19.93 -14.94 -16.69
C PHE A 154 -18.99 -15.65 -17.68
N ARG A 155 -17.72 -15.86 -17.29
CA ARG A 155 -16.79 -16.76 -17.98
C ARG A 155 -16.26 -17.82 -17.05
N LEU A 156 -16.07 -19.02 -17.60
CA LEU A 156 -15.56 -20.19 -16.89
C LEU A 156 -14.31 -20.72 -17.59
N GLY A 157 -13.29 -21.04 -16.79
CA GLY A 157 -12.03 -21.64 -17.23
C GLY A 157 -11.67 -22.85 -16.37
N PHE A 158 -10.72 -23.65 -16.83
CA PHE A 158 -10.33 -24.90 -16.17
C PHE A 158 -8.83 -25.16 -16.26
N GLY A 159 -8.26 -25.61 -15.15
CA GLY A 159 -6.90 -26.10 -15.07
C GLY A 159 -6.79 -27.22 -14.06
N SER A 160 -5.71 -27.98 -14.16
CA SER A 160 -5.46 -29.12 -13.28
C SER A 160 -4.03 -29.15 -12.80
N PHE A 161 -3.81 -29.73 -11.63
CA PHE A 161 -2.49 -29.96 -11.07
C PHE A 161 -2.40 -31.32 -10.37
N VAL A 162 -1.17 -31.77 -10.15
CA VAL A 162 -0.85 -32.92 -9.28
C VAL A 162 0.36 -32.47 -8.45
N ASP A 163 1.57 -32.78 -8.92
CA ASP A 163 2.80 -32.32 -8.30
C ASP A 163 3.98 -32.36 -9.28
N LYS A 164 5.12 -31.84 -8.87
CA LYS A 164 6.35 -31.82 -9.66
C LYS A 164 6.72 -33.25 -10.08
N ASN A 165 6.82 -33.47 -11.39
CA ASN A 165 7.16 -34.78 -11.96
C ASN A 165 8.67 -35.10 -11.87
N ILE A 166 9.21 -35.04 -10.65
CA ILE A 166 10.59 -35.40 -10.29
C ILE A 166 10.59 -36.26 -9.02
N SER A 167 11.71 -36.93 -8.73
CA SER A 167 11.90 -37.63 -7.45
C SER A 167 12.20 -36.60 -6.36
N PRO A 168 11.69 -36.75 -5.13
CA PRO A 168 10.94 -37.91 -4.59
C PRO A 168 9.41 -37.84 -4.74
N PHE A 169 8.87 -36.74 -5.26
CA PHE A 169 7.43 -36.44 -5.28
C PHE A 169 6.61 -37.35 -6.21
N SER A 170 7.24 -37.83 -7.29
CA SER A 170 6.61 -38.68 -8.31
C SER A 170 7.36 -40.00 -8.56
N TYR A 171 6.68 -40.93 -9.21
CA TYR A 171 7.27 -42.20 -9.63
C TYR A 171 8.09 -42.04 -10.92
N THR A 172 9.40 -41.77 -10.79
CA THR A 172 10.29 -41.50 -11.95
C THR A 172 10.96 -42.73 -12.56
N ALA A 173 10.84 -43.92 -11.96
CA ALA A 173 11.44 -45.12 -12.53
C ALA A 173 10.79 -45.47 -13.89
N PRO A 174 11.54 -46.00 -14.88
CA PRO A 174 11.04 -46.22 -16.25
C PRO A 174 9.73 -47.03 -16.33
N ARG A 175 9.52 -47.95 -15.37
CA ARG A 175 8.29 -48.74 -15.26
C ARG A 175 7.03 -47.87 -15.11
N TYR A 176 7.13 -46.71 -14.46
CA TYR A 176 5.98 -45.86 -14.09
C TYR A 176 5.82 -44.63 -14.99
N GLN A 177 6.77 -44.38 -15.90
CA GLN A 177 6.83 -43.16 -16.71
C GLN A 177 5.55 -42.87 -17.51
N ASN A 178 4.92 -43.90 -18.07
CA ASN A 178 3.68 -43.78 -18.84
C ASN A 178 2.42 -44.05 -18.02
N ASN A 179 2.54 -44.69 -16.86
CA ASN A 179 1.42 -45.06 -15.99
C ASN A 179 1.91 -45.26 -14.55
N PRO A 180 1.80 -44.23 -13.68
CA PRO A 180 2.23 -44.32 -12.29
C PRO A 180 1.33 -45.25 -11.43
N CYS A 181 0.19 -45.67 -11.96
CA CYS A 181 -0.73 -46.57 -11.27
C CYS A 181 -0.46 -48.06 -11.50
N ILE A 182 0.63 -48.41 -12.21
CA ILE A 182 1.04 -49.80 -12.39
C ILE A 182 1.18 -50.50 -11.03
N GLY A 183 0.45 -51.60 -10.85
CA GLY A 183 0.44 -52.39 -9.61
C GLY A 183 -0.61 -51.97 -8.59
N TYR A 184 -1.36 -50.89 -8.82
CA TYR A 184 -2.49 -50.50 -7.98
C TYR A 184 -3.78 -51.17 -8.48
N LYS A 185 -4.26 -52.20 -7.76
CA LYS A 185 -5.34 -53.08 -8.25
C LYS A 185 -6.67 -52.37 -8.51
N LEU A 186 -7.01 -51.35 -7.70
CA LEU A 186 -8.28 -50.62 -7.80
C LEU A 186 -8.29 -49.65 -8.99
N PHE A 187 -7.13 -49.13 -9.39
CA PHE A 187 -6.99 -48.21 -10.52
C PHE A 187 -5.77 -48.62 -11.35
N PRO A 188 -5.94 -49.48 -12.37
CA PRO A 188 -4.81 -50.07 -13.09
C PRO A 188 -4.16 -49.10 -14.09
N SER A 189 -4.81 -47.98 -14.43
CA SER A 189 -4.34 -47.02 -15.43
C SER A 189 -4.65 -45.59 -15.02
N CYS A 190 -3.64 -44.73 -15.07
CA CYS A 190 -3.74 -43.29 -14.91
C CYS A 190 -2.73 -42.58 -15.82
N VAL A 191 -2.84 -41.25 -15.97
CA VAL A 191 -1.91 -40.48 -16.81
C VAL A 191 -0.57 -40.26 -16.08
N PRO A 192 0.53 -39.95 -16.79
CA PRO A 192 1.79 -39.55 -16.17
C PRO A 192 1.60 -38.37 -15.20
N SER A 193 2.45 -38.27 -14.18
CA SER A 193 2.45 -37.12 -13.27
C SER A 193 2.84 -35.83 -13.99
N PHE A 194 2.29 -34.71 -13.55
CA PHE A 194 2.52 -33.38 -14.11
C PHE A 194 2.32 -32.31 -13.02
N GLY A 195 3.05 -31.19 -13.12
CA GLY A 195 2.92 -30.08 -12.17
C GLY A 195 1.58 -29.35 -12.35
N PHE A 196 1.49 -28.50 -13.36
CA PHE A 196 0.28 -27.74 -13.69
C PHE A 196 0.00 -27.76 -15.20
N ARG A 197 -1.29 -27.90 -15.55
CA ARG A 197 -1.81 -27.83 -16.92
C ARG A 197 -2.97 -26.85 -16.99
N HIS A 198 -2.85 -25.89 -17.89
CA HIS A 198 -3.96 -25.04 -18.31
C HIS A 198 -4.72 -25.72 -19.44
N LEU A 199 -6.03 -25.96 -19.24
CA LEU A 199 -6.84 -26.80 -20.13
C LEU A 199 -7.88 -25.98 -20.91
N LEU A 200 -8.52 -25.02 -20.24
CA LEU A 200 -9.53 -24.16 -20.85
C LEU A 200 -9.35 -22.70 -20.41
N SER A 201 -9.04 -21.83 -21.36
CA SER A 201 -9.08 -20.37 -21.18
C SER A 201 -10.50 -19.91 -20.86
N LEU A 202 -10.59 -18.84 -20.07
CA LEU A 202 -11.85 -18.25 -19.65
C LEU A 202 -12.76 -17.94 -20.86
N THR A 203 -13.90 -18.61 -20.94
CA THR A 203 -14.87 -18.47 -22.03
C THR A 203 -16.29 -18.42 -21.48
N ASP A 204 -17.17 -17.75 -22.23
CA ASP A 204 -18.61 -17.73 -22.04
C ASP A 204 -19.31 -19.02 -22.52
N LYS A 205 -18.59 -19.87 -23.27
CA LYS A 205 -19.09 -21.15 -23.79
C LYS A 205 -18.96 -22.26 -22.76
N VAL A 206 -19.96 -22.35 -21.88
CA VAL A 206 -20.03 -23.32 -20.77
C VAL A 206 -19.89 -24.77 -21.24
N ASP A 207 -20.41 -25.12 -22.42
CA ASP A 207 -20.33 -26.50 -22.93
C ASP A 207 -18.88 -26.97 -23.14
N ARG A 208 -17.96 -26.06 -23.48
CA ARG A 208 -16.54 -26.37 -23.62
C ARG A 208 -15.92 -26.82 -22.30
N PHE A 209 -16.37 -26.29 -21.17
CA PHE A 209 -15.91 -26.75 -19.85
C PHE A 209 -16.25 -28.22 -19.65
N ASN A 210 -17.50 -28.61 -19.90
CA ASN A 210 -17.92 -29.99 -19.73
C ASN A 210 -17.18 -30.93 -20.70
N GLU A 211 -16.91 -30.48 -21.93
CA GLU A 211 -16.11 -31.23 -22.89
C GLU A 211 -14.67 -31.45 -22.42
N GLU A 212 -13.99 -30.41 -21.92
CA GLU A 212 -12.61 -30.52 -21.44
C GLU A 212 -12.49 -31.34 -20.16
N VAL A 213 -13.44 -31.22 -19.22
CA VAL A 213 -13.47 -32.03 -17.99
C VAL A 213 -13.65 -33.50 -18.31
N ARG A 214 -14.49 -33.86 -19.29
CA ARG A 214 -14.71 -35.26 -19.70
C ARG A 214 -13.47 -35.93 -20.28
N LYS A 215 -12.56 -35.15 -20.88
CA LYS A 215 -11.29 -35.66 -21.43
C LYS A 215 -10.25 -35.95 -20.35
N GLN A 216 -10.40 -35.37 -19.15
CA GLN A 216 -9.42 -35.53 -18.09
C GLN A 216 -9.46 -36.92 -17.45
N LYS A 217 -8.30 -37.29 -16.94
CA LYS A 217 -8.06 -38.51 -16.17
C LYS A 217 -7.13 -38.15 -15.02
N VAL A 218 -7.34 -38.79 -13.88
CA VAL A 218 -6.45 -38.66 -12.72
C VAL A 218 -5.06 -39.22 -13.02
N SER A 219 -4.10 -38.75 -12.23
CA SER A 219 -2.71 -39.17 -12.17
C SER A 219 -2.42 -39.79 -10.79
N ARG A 220 -1.14 -39.98 -10.48
CA ARG A 220 -0.69 -40.46 -9.17
C ARG A 220 0.71 -39.96 -8.83
N ASN A 221 0.81 -39.25 -7.73
CA ASN A 221 2.02 -38.87 -7.00
C ASN A 221 2.39 -39.91 -5.93
N ARG A 222 3.52 -39.71 -5.24
CA ARG A 222 4.11 -40.71 -4.33
C ARG A 222 3.90 -40.35 -2.86
N ASP A 223 4.15 -39.11 -2.49
CA ASP A 223 3.89 -38.54 -1.18
C ASP A 223 2.47 -37.98 -1.10
N ALA A 224 2.11 -37.40 0.05
CA ALA A 224 0.78 -36.85 0.29
C ALA A 224 0.65 -35.37 -0.12
N PRO A 225 1.65 -34.49 0.14
CA PRO A 225 1.55 -33.11 -0.29
C PRO A 225 1.52 -32.97 -1.81
N GLU A 226 0.80 -31.97 -2.30
CA GLU A 226 0.60 -31.72 -3.73
C GLU A 226 1.16 -30.36 -4.17
N GLY A 227 1.46 -30.22 -5.46
CA GLY A 227 2.04 -29.02 -6.06
C GLY A 227 1.03 -27.91 -6.38
N GLY A 228 -0.06 -27.81 -5.62
CA GLY A 228 -1.16 -26.89 -5.89
C GLY A 228 -0.78 -25.41 -5.89
N PHE A 229 0.24 -25.02 -5.12
CA PHE A 229 0.69 -23.64 -5.03
C PHE A 229 1.42 -23.15 -6.29
N ASP A 230 2.14 -24.02 -7.01
CA ASP A 230 2.66 -23.70 -8.35
C ASP A 230 1.49 -23.36 -9.29
N ALA A 231 0.43 -24.17 -9.23
CA ALA A 231 -0.72 -24.03 -10.10
C ALA A 231 -1.51 -22.75 -9.82
N ILE A 232 -1.70 -22.38 -8.55
CA ILE A 232 -2.32 -21.11 -8.15
C ILE A 232 -1.50 -19.94 -8.69
N LEU A 233 -0.17 -19.96 -8.48
CA LEU A 233 0.68 -18.87 -8.91
C LEU A 233 0.65 -18.72 -10.43
N GLN A 234 0.83 -19.80 -11.19
CA GLN A 234 0.78 -19.78 -12.65
C GLN A 234 -0.59 -19.32 -13.17
N ALA A 235 -1.69 -19.76 -12.56
CA ALA A 235 -3.03 -19.28 -12.92
C ALA A 235 -3.21 -17.78 -12.63
N ALA A 236 -2.51 -17.23 -11.64
CA ALA A 236 -2.57 -15.82 -11.31
C ALA A 236 -1.75 -14.93 -12.26
N VAL A 237 -0.52 -15.34 -12.58
CA VAL A 237 0.44 -14.50 -13.34
C VAL A 237 0.32 -14.66 -14.86
N CYS A 238 -0.15 -15.79 -15.36
CA CYS A 238 -0.32 -16.06 -16.80
C CYS A 238 -1.59 -15.43 -17.39
N LYS A 239 -1.78 -14.13 -17.20
CA LYS A 239 -3.01 -13.37 -17.53
C LYS A 239 -3.55 -13.65 -18.92
N GLU A 240 -2.68 -13.59 -19.93
CA GLU A 240 -3.08 -13.72 -21.34
C GLU A 240 -3.52 -15.14 -21.70
N LYS A 241 -2.84 -16.16 -21.16
CA LYS A 241 -3.19 -17.56 -21.41
C LYS A 241 -4.47 -17.98 -20.70
N ILE A 242 -4.59 -17.60 -19.43
CA ILE A 242 -5.81 -17.88 -18.65
C ILE A 242 -7.00 -17.07 -19.17
N GLY A 243 -6.77 -15.80 -19.54
CA GLY A 243 -7.75 -14.93 -20.15
C GLY A 243 -8.53 -14.04 -19.17
N TRP A 244 -7.91 -13.64 -18.05
CA TRP A 244 -8.53 -12.77 -17.04
C TRP A 244 -8.91 -11.41 -17.64
N ARG A 245 -10.19 -11.02 -17.54
CA ARG A 245 -10.65 -9.72 -18.02
C ARG A 245 -10.30 -8.62 -17.03
N LYS A 246 -9.70 -7.54 -17.52
CA LYS A 246 -9.40 -6.36 -16.68
C LYS A 246 -10.62 -5.82 -15.91
N GLU A 247 -11.84 -6.01 -16.45
CA GLU A 247 -13.11 -5.46 -15.92
C GLU A 247 -14.04 -6.56 -15.37
N ALA A 248 -13.49 -7.53 -14.64
CA ALA A 248 -14.26 -8.58 -14.00
C ALA A 248 -13.78 -8.85 -12.57
N SER A 249 -14.65 -9.41 -11.75
CA SER A 249 -14.25 -10.05 -10.50
C SER A 249 -13.59 -11.38 -10.84
N HIS A 250 -12.35 -11.57 -10.39
CA HIS A 250 -11.62 -12.81 -10.62
C HIS A 250 -11.76 -13.76 -9.43
N LEU A 251 -12.35 -14.93 -9.67
CA LEU A 251 -12.49 -15.99 -8.70
C LEU A 251 -11.62 -17.18 -9.12
N LEU A 252 -10.66 -17.55 -8.28
CA LEU A 252 -9.84 -18.74 -8.47
C LEU A 252 -10.30 -19.79 -7.45
N VAL A 253 -10.99 -20.82 -7.92
CA VAL A 253 -11.48 -21.91 -7.07
C VAL A 253 -10.43 -23.00 -7.06
N PHE A 254 -9.83 -23.25 -5.89
CA PHE A 254 -8.83 -24.29 -5.70
C PHE A 254 -9.44 -25.46 -4.95
N THR A 255 -9.50 -26.63 -5.59
CA THR A 255 -10.05 -27.86 -5.00
C THR A 255 -8.99 -28.93 -4.84
N THR A 256 -8.82 -29.42 -3.61
CA THR A 256 -7.95 -30.55 -3.26
C THR A 256 -8.47 -31.22 -2.00
N ASP A 257 -8.12 -32.48 -1.82
CA ASP A 257 -8.39 -33.23 -0.61
C ASP A 257 -7.16 -33.44 0.28
N ASP A 258 -6.00 -32.87 -0.07
CA ASP A 258 -4.73 -33.02 0.66
C ASP A 258 -4.01 -31.67 0.96
N VAL A 259 -2.84 -31.75 1.58
CA VAL A 259 -1.99 -30.62 1.96
C VAL A 259 -1.15 -30.14 0.77
N PRO A 260 -0.77 -28.85 0.69
CA PRO A 260 0.10 -28.37 -0.37
C PRO A 260 1.58 -28.49 0.04
N HIS A 261 2.45 -28.68 -0.93
CA HIS A 261 3.87 -28.34 -0.79
C HIS A 261 4.06 -26.82 -0.66
N ILE A 262 5.05 -26.42 0.13
CA ILE A 262 5.42 -25.02 0.35
C ILE A 262 6.84 -24.74 -0.12
N ALA A 263 7.20 -23.45 -0.26
CA ALA A 263 8.57 -23.06 -0.55
C ALA A 263 9.56 -23.75 0.40
N LEU A 264 10.72 -24.13 -0.15
CA LEU A 264 11.80 -24.94 0.41
C LEU A 264 11.57 -26.45 0.41
N ASP A 265 10.36 -26.96 0.19
CA ASP A 265 10.14 -28.41 0.05
C ASP A 265 10.81 -28.97 -1.21
N GLY A 266 10.89 -28.16 -2.28
CA GLY A 266 11.55 -28.52 -3.53
C GLY A 266 13.02 -28.89 -3.36
N LYS A 267 13.67 -28.45 -2.26
CA LYS A 267 15.04 -28.82 -1.91
C LYS A 267 15.22 -30.34 -1.82
N LEU A 268 14.19 -31.09 -1.40
CA LEU A 268 14.23 -32.56 -1.36
C LEU A 268 14.33 -33.19 -2.77
N GLY A 269 13.79 -32.52 -3.78
CA GLY A 269 13.92 -32.88 -5.19
C GLY A 269 15.11 -32.22 -5.91
N GLY A 270 15.99 -31.53 -5.18
CA GLY A 270 17.14 -30.81 -5.74
C GLY A 270 16.81 -29.44 -6.33
N LEU A 271 15.60 -28.92 -6.11
CA LEU A 271 15.18 -27.60 -6.57
C LEU A 271 15.55 -26.56 -5.51
N VAL A 272 16.60 -25.80 -5.77
CA VAL A 272 17.12 -24.77 -4.84
C VAL A 272 16.92 -23.35 -5.36
N GLN A 273 16.42 -23.21 -6.60
CA GLN A 273 16.11 -21.91 -7.18
C GLN A 273 14.73 -21.46 -6.68
N PRO A 274 14.64 -20.32 -5.97
CA PRO A 274 13.36 -19.79 -5.53
C PRO A 274 12.43 -19.49 -6.72
N HIS A 275 11.12 -19.59 -6.50
CA HIS A 275 10.15 -19.20 -7.52
C HIS A 275 10.24 -17.69 -7.80
N ASP A 276 10.26 -17.31 -9.07
CA ASP A 276 10.46 -15.93 -9.56
C ASP A 276 9.18 -15.08 -9.73
N GLY A 277 8.00 -15.64 -9.40
CA GLY A 277 6.71 -14.96 -9.61
C GLY A 277 6.31 -14.72 -11.08
N GLN A 278 6.94 -15.38 -12.05
CA GLN A 278 6.68 -15.16 -13.49
C GLN A 278 5.84 -16.29 -14.12
N CYS A 279 5.28 -16.01 -15.30
CA CYS A 279 4.53 -16.99 -16.09
C CYS A 279 5.47 -17.88 -16.90
N HIS A 280 5.34 -19.21 -16.73
CA HIS A 280 6.16 -20.23 -17.40
C HIS A 280 5.30 -21.34 -18.01
N LEU A 281 4.19 -20.98 -18.64
CA LEU A 281 3.38 -21.91 -19.42
C LEU A 281 3.95 -22.03 -20.84
N ASN A 282 4.30 -23.25 -21.27
CA ASN A 282 4.79 -23.51 -22.63
C ASN A 282 3.64 -23.49 -23.67
N GLU A 283 3.96 -23.73 -24.95
CA GLU A 283 2.98 -23.79 -26.05
C GLU A 283 1.92 -24.91 -25.87
N ALA A 284 2.26 -25.96 -25.13
CA ALA A 284 1.34 -27.03 -24.77
C ALA A 284 0.48 -26.71 -23.53
N ASN A 285 0.55 -25.48 -23.02
CA ASN A 285 -0.13 -25.02 -21.81
C ASN A 285 0.22 -25.80 -20.54
N GLU A 286 1.45 -26.33 -20.47
CA GLU A 286 2.02 -26.97 -19.29
C GLU A 286 3.05 -26.06 -18.61
N TYR A 287 3.14 -26.14 -17.28
CA TYR A 287 4.13 -25.41 -16.51
C TYR A 287 5.54 -25.99 -16.73
N SER A 288 6.34 -25.33 -17.57
CA SER A 288 7.65 -25.82 -18.01
C SER A 288 8.74 -25.70 -16.95
N ALA A 289 8.60 -24.78 -15.99
CA ALA A 289 9.58 -24.57 -14.93
C ALA A 289 9.33 -25.44 -13.68
N SER A 290 8.35 -26.36 -13.72
CA SER A 290 7.98 -27.24 -12.61
C SER A 290 9.15 -28.04 -12.04
N SER A 291 10.09 -28.47 -12.89
CA SER A 291 11.30 -29.21 -12.53
C SER A 291 12.56 -28.34 -12.38
N GLN A 292 12.41 -27.01 -12.36
CA GLN A 292 13.53 -26.06 -12.28
C GLN A 292 13.41 -25.15 -11.05
N LEU A 293 12.20 -24.64 -10.79
CA LEU A 293 11.91 -23.73 -9.69
C LEU A 293 11.27 -24.46 -8.51
N ASP A 294 11.60 -24.01 -7.31
CA ASP A 294 10.92 -24.41 -6.07
C ASP A 294 9.46 -23.95 -6.04
N TYR A 295 8.68 -24.44 -5.08
CA TYR A 295 7.31 -23.99 -4.84
C TYR A 295 7.29 -22.52 -4.38
N PRO A 296 6.22 -21.76 -4.64
CA PRO A 296 6.15 -20.36 -4.22
C PRO A 296 5.90 -20.23 -2.71
N SER A 297 6.42 -19.15 -2.14
CA SER A 297 6.15 -18.81 -0.74
C SER A 297 4.74 -18.22 -0.58
N LEU A 298 4.18 -18.29 0.63
CA LEU A 298 2.87 -17.69 0.92
C LEU A 298 2.85 -16.18 0.66
N ALA A 299 3.97 -15.49 0.92
CA ALA A 299 4.10 -14.06 0.67
C ALA A 299 4.06 -13.75 -0.83
N LEU A 300 4.80 -14.50 -1.65
CA LEU A 300 4.79 -14.35 -3.11
C LEU A 300 3.41 -14.65 -3.70
N LEU A 301 2.72 -15.67 -3.18
CA LEU A 301 1.32 -15.95 -3.55
C LEU A 301 0.40 -14.77 -3.22
N GLY A 302 0.48 -14.25 -1.99
CA GLY A 302 -0.34 -13.11 -1.56
C GLY A 302 -0.10 -11.86 -2.38
N GLU A 303 1.17 -11.55 -2.67
CA GLU A 303 1.57 -10.45 -3.55
C GLU A 303 0.95 -10.62 -4.95
N LYS A 304 1.18 -11.75 -5.62
CA LYS A 304 0.69 -11.95 -6.99
C LYS A 304 -0.83 -12.09 -7.08
N LEU A 305 -1.50 -12.63 -6.08
CA LEU A 305 -2.97 -12.64 -6.04
C LEU A 305 -3.53 -11.21 -5.90
N ALA A 306 -2.93 -10.39 -5.02
CA ALA A 306 -3.37 -9.01 -4.80
C ALA A 306 -3.07 -8.10 -6.01
N GLU A 307 -1.87 -8.19 -6.59
CA GLU A 307 -1.50 -7.47 -7.82
C GLU A 307 -2.46 -7.77 -8.98
N ASN A 308 -2.92 -9.03 -9.07
CA ASN A 308 -3.75 -9.50 -10.17
C ASN A 308 -5.25 -9.48 -9.85
N ASN A 309 -5.66 -8.95 -8.69
CA ASN A 309 -7.05 -8.86 -8.24
C ASN A 309 -7.77 -10.21 -8.20
N ILE A 310 -7.09 -11.27 -7.77
CA ILE A 310 -7.65 -12.62 -7.75
C ILE A 310 -8.06 -13.01 -6.34
N HIS A 311 -9.34 -13.36 -6.18
CA HIS A 311 -9.86 -13.95 -4.96
C HIS A 311 -9.71 -15.47 -5.02
N LEU A 312 -8.81 -15.99 -4.18
CA LEU A 312 -8.59 -17.43 -4.06
C LEU A 312 -9.58 -18.03 -3.05
N ILE A 313 -10.31 -19.04 -3.50
CA ILE A 313 -11.27 -19.82 -2.70
C ILE A 313 -10.68 -21.21 -2.51
N PHE A 314 -10.27 -21.53 -1.29
CA PHE A 314 -9.87 -22.88 -0.90
C PHE A 314 -11.12 -23.73 -0.64
N ALA A 315 -11.45 -24.62 -1.56
CA ALA A 315 -12.49 -25.63 -1.39
C ALA A 315 -11.83 -26.97 -1.05
N VAL A 316 -11.72 -27.25 0.25
CA VAL A 316 -10.92 -28.37 0.77
C VAL A 316 -11.76 -29.31 1.63
N THR A 317 -11.36 -30.57 1.71
CA THR A 317 -12.06 -31.54 2.57
C THR A 317 -11.97 -31.17 4.06
N LYS A 318 -12.94 -31.66 4.84
CA LYS A 318 -13.07 -31.32 6.28
C LYS A 318 -11.80 -31.57 7.11
N SER A 319 -11.02 -32.60 6.77
CA SER A 319 -9.76 -32.93 7.45
C SER A 319 -8.71 -31.82 7.33
N HIS A 320 -8.69 -31.10 6.21
CA HIS A 320 -7.69 -30.09 5.90
C HIS A 320 -8.17 -28.65 6.12
N TYR A 321 -9.46 -28.45 6.43
CA TYR A 321 -10.06 -27.13 6.64
C TYR A 321 -9.26 -26.22 7.59
N ILE A 322 -8.78 -26.73 8.72
CA ILE A 322 -8.05 -25.92 9.72
C ILE A 322 -6.70 -25.44 9.17
N LEU A 323 -6.00 -26.28 8.39
CA LEU A 323 -4.73 -25.92 7.76
C LEU A 323 -4.93 -24.76 6.78
N TYR A 324 -5.86 -24.92 5.84
CA TYR A 324 -6.14 -23.88 4.85
C TYR A 324 -6.74 -22.62 5.48
N LYS A 325 -7.52 -22.74 6.55
CA LYS A 325 -7.98 -21.59 7.35
C LYS A 325 -6.81 -20.79 7.91
N ASN A 326 -5.75 -21.45 8.37
CA ASN A 326 -4.55 -20.75 8.83
C ASN A 326 -3.80 -20.08 7.67
N PHE A 327 -3.84 -20.62 6.45
CA PHE A 327 -3.30 -19.89 5.29
C PHE A 327 -4.10 -18.62 4.97
N THR A 328 -5.43 -18.62 5.19
CA THR A 328 -6.24 -17.41 4.94
C THR A 328 -5.90 -16.23 5.85
N THR A 329 -5.25 -16.45 7.00
CA THR A 329 -4.79 -15.36 7.86
C THR A 329 -3.51 -14.69 7.33
N LEU A 330 -2.77 -15.40 6.49
CA LEU A 330 -1.49 -14.97 5.92
C LEU A 330 -1.63 -14.42 4.50
N ILE A 331 -2.65 -14.86 3.76
CA ILE A 331 -2.93 -14.45 2.39
C ILE A 331 -4.23 -13.62 2.36
N PRO A 332 -4.15 -12.27 2.30
CA PRO A 332 -5.33 -11.41 2.21
C PRO A 332 -6.19 -11.73 0.98
N GLY A 333 -7.50 -11.53 1.10
CA GLY A 333 -8.43 -11.73 -0.01
C GLY A 333 -8.78 -13.20 -0.32
N THR A 334 -8.39 -14.13 0.55
CA THR A 334 -8.69 -15.56 0.43
C THR A 334 -9.81 -16.01 1.35
N THR A 335 -10.53 -17.06 0.94
CA THR A 335 -11.57 -17.71 1.75
C THR A 335 -11.38 -19.20 1.75
N VAL A 336 -11.92 -19.88 2.76
CA VAL A 336 -11.89 -21.34 2.86
C VAL A 336 -13.30 -21.86 3.12
N GLU A 337 -13.67 -22.90 2.40
CA GLU A 337 -14.96 -23.56 2.50
C GLU A 337 -14.77 -25.09 2.52
N ILE A 338 -15.68 -25.78 3.20
CA ILE A 338 -15.59 -27.24 3.38
C ILE A 338 -16.21 -27.93 2.16
N LEU A 339 -15.38 -28.59 1.37
CA LEU A 339 -15.76 -29.46 0.28
C LEU A 339 -16.22 -30.83 0.81
N HIS A 340 -17.35 -31.32 0.30
CA HIS A 340 -17.75 -32.72 0.51
C HIS A 340 -16.76 -33.65 -0.20
N LYS A 341 -16.62 -34.88 0.30
CA LYS A 341 -15.69 -35.87 -0.29
C LYS A 341 -15.95 -36.19 -1.77
N ASP A 342 -17.15 -35.89 -2.25
CA ASP A 342 -17.59 -36.12 -3.62
C ASP A 342 -17.81 -34.82 -4.40
N SER A 343 -17.35 -33.68 -3.85
CA SER A 343 -17.51 -32.34 -4.44
C SER A 343 -18.95 -31.88 -4.75
N LYS A 344 -20.00 -32.54 -4.23
CA LYS A 344 -21.39 -32.21 -4.58
C LYS A 344 -21.84 -30.81 -4.17
N ASN A 345 -21.26 -30.24 -3.12
CA ASN A 345 -21.64 -28.93 -2.60
C ASN A 345 -20.88 -27.75 -3.23
N ILE A 346 -19.97 -28.00 -4.20
CA ILE A 346 -19.07 -26.97 -4.74
C ILE A 346 -19.78 -25.74 -5.31
N ILE A 347 -20.96 -25.90 -5.94
CA ILE A 347 -21.73 -24.75 -6.47
C ILE A 347 -22.18 -23.83 -5.33
N GLU A 348 -22.72 -24.40 -4.25
CA GLU A 348 -23.16 -23.64 -3.07
C GLU A 348 -21.98 -22.91 -2.42
N LEU A 349 -20.81 -23.57 -2.36
CA LEU A 349 -19.59 -22.96 -1.81
C LEU A 349 -19.14 -21.77 -2.64
N ILE A 350 -19.13 -21.87 -3.97
CA ILE A 350 -18.74 -20.78 -4.87
C ILE A 350 -19.70 -19.60 -4.71
N VAL A 351 -21.01 -19.84 -4.71
CA VAL A 351 -22.02 -18.79 -4.54
C VAL A 351 -21.89 -18.11 -3.17
N LYS A 352 -21.68 -18.89 -2.11
CA LYS A 352 -21.47 -18.37 -0.75
C LYS A 352 -20.18 -17.55 -0.66
N ALA A 353 -19.09 -18.05 -1.23
CA ALA A 353 -17.81 -17.35 -1.26
C ALA A 353 -17.92 -16.03 -2.03
N TYR A 354 -18.56 -16.05 -3.21
CA TYR A 354 -18.82 -14.84 -4.00
C TYR A 354 -19.62 -13.80 -3.20
N ASN A 355 -20.73 -14.22 -2.57
CA ASN A 355 -21.53 -13.33 -1.73
C ASN A 355 -20.76 -12.80 -0.52
N SER A 356 -19.87 -13.60 0.08
CA SER A 356 -19.04 -13.17 1.21
C SER A 356 -17.93 -12.20 0.80
N ILE A 357 -17.34 -12.38 -0.39
CA ILE A 357 -16.37 -11.42 -0.96
C ILE A 357 -17.10 -10.10 -1.23
N ARG A 358 -18.27 -10.19 -1.85
CA ARG A 358 -19.17 -9.06 -2.11
C ARG A 358 -19.89 -8.55 -0.85
N SER A 359 -19.68 -9.08 0.34
CA SER A 359 -20.24 -8.46 1.55
C SER A 359 -19.27 -7.52 2.24
N LYS A 360 -18.06 -7.35 1.70
CA LYS A 360 -16.98 -6.59 2.34
C LYS A 360 -16.33 -5.62 1.37
N VAL A 361 -15.90 -4.48 1.90
CA VAL A 361 -15.04 -3.52 1.21
C VAL A 361 -13.93 -3.14 2.17
N GLU A 362 -12.68 -3.38 1.80
CA GLU A 362 -11.49 -2.97 2.56
C GLU A 362 -10.57 -2.17 1.65
N LEU A 363 -10.10 -1.00 2.11
CA LEU A 363 -9.14 -0.19 1.39
C LEU A 363 -7.70 -0.66 1.68
N THR A 364 -6.91 -0.76 0.62
CA THR A 364 -5.48 -1.02 0.63
C THR A 364 -4.74 0.18 0.05
N VAL A 365 -3.51 0.41 0.53
CA VAL A 365 -2.64 1.50 0.08
C VAL A 365 -1.40 0.87 -0.55
N TRP A 366 -1.01 1.36 -1.73
CA TRP A 366 0.15 0.90 -2.48
C TRP A 366 1.06 2.08 -2.79
N ASP A 367 2.37 1.83 -2.76
CA ASP A 367 3.42 2.82 -3.10
C ASP A 367 3.37 4.10 -2.25
N SER A 368 2.92 4.00 -0.99
CA SER A 368 2.91 5.14 -0.05
C SER A 368 4.33 5.51 0.37
N PRO A 369 4.74 6.79 0.24
CA PRO A 369 5.98 7.28 0.81
C PRO A 369 6.02 7.12 2.34
N GLU A 370 7.22 6.95 2.91
CA GLU A 370 7.42 6.77 4.37
C GLU A 370 7.10 8.04 5.18
N ASP A 371 7.26 9.21 4.57
CA ASP A 371 6.97 10.51 5.15
C ASP A 371 5.48 10.85 5.18
N ILE A 372 4.61 10.04 4.55
CA ILE A 372 3.17 10.27 4.52
C ILE A 372 2.45 9.44 5.59
N GLY A 373 1.78 10.14 6.50
CA GLY A 373 0.84 9.56 7.46
C GLY A 373 -0.57 9.48 6.87
N LEU A 374 -1.19 8.30 6.93
CA LEU A 374 -2.57 8.08 6.53
C LEU A 374 -3.42 7.61 7.70
N THR A 375 -4.55 8.26 7.90
CA THR A 375 -5.57 7.87 8.87
C THR A 375 -6.91 7.71 8.17
N PHE A 376 -7.61 6.63 8.50
CA PHE A 376 -8.86 6.24 7.85
C PHE A 376 -10.01 6.29 8.84
N THR A 377 -11.14 6.83 8.40
CA THR A 377 -12.42 6.76 9.12
C THR A 377 -13.45 6.17 8.19
N ALA A 378 -14.03 5.01 8.54
CA ALA A 378 -15.05 4.36 7.73
C ALA A 378 -16.45 4.82 8.14
N THR A 379 -17.32 5.04 7.17
CA THR A 379 -18.77 5.20 7.35
C THR A 379 -19.47 4.12 6.54
N CYS A 380 -20.04 3.14 7.23
CA CYS A 380 -20.72 1.98 6.65
C CYS A 380 -22.24 2.22 6.53
N GLN A 381 -23.04 1.16 6.36
CA GLN A 381 -24.49 1.28 6.11
C GLN A 381 -25.32 1.82 7.27
N ASP A 382 -24.81 1.73 8.50
CA ASP A 382 -25.44 2.27 9.69
C ASP A 382 -25.34 3.81 9.78
N GLY A 383 -24.55 4.44 8.91
CA GLY A 383 -24.27 5.88 8.93
C GLY A 383 -23.38 6.32 10.09
N LEU A 384 -22.83 5.38 10.86
CA LEU A 384 -21.90 5.68 11.96
C LEU A 384 -20.47 5.79 11.43
N SER A 385 -19.70 6.70 12.03
CA SER A 385 -18.28 6.87 11.72
C SER A 385 -17.41 6.05 12.66
N TYR A 386 -16.49 5.29 12.07
CA TYR A 386 -15.57 4.39 12.76
C TYR A 386 -14.11 4.84 12.54
N PRO A 387 -13.54 5.65 13.46
CA PRO A 387 -12.17 6.11 13.37
C PRO A 387 -11.17 4.95 13.43
N GLY A 388 -10.11 5.03 12.63
CA GLY A 388 -9.07 3.99 12.53
C GLY A 388 -9.49 2.76 11.73
N LEU A 389 -10.73 2.70 11.23
CA LEU A 389 -11.23 1.58 10.45
C LEU A 389 -11.18 1.90 8.96
N ARG A 390 -10.66 0.95 8.17
CA ARG A 390 -10.56 1.03 6.69
C ARG A 390 -11.38 -0.04 5.97
N LYS A 391 -12.30 -0.68 6.69
CA LYS A 391 -13.13 -1.77 6.17
C LYS A 391 -14.59 -1.64 6.61
N CYS A 392 -15.50 -2.03 5.73
CA CYS A 392 -16.92 -2.22 6.02
C CYS A 392 -17.31 -3.66 5.68
N GLY A 393 -18.15 -4.27 6.52
CA GLY A 393 -18.70 -5.61 6.32
C GLY A 393 -20.22 -5.60 6.19
N ASP A 394 -20.79 -6.79 5.99
CA ASP A 394 -22.23 -7.05 5.90
C ASP A 394 -22.97 -6.20 4.85
N LEU A 395 -22.26 -5.88 3.76
CA LEU A 395 -22.78 -5.13 2.63
C LEU A 395 -23.63 -6.01 1.71
N LYS A 396 -24.64 -5.40 1.10
CA LYS A 396 -25.40 -5.97 0.00
C LYS A 396 -24.91 -5.42 -1.33
N ILE A 397 -25.19 -6.14 -2.41
CA ILE A 397 -24.94 -5.66 -3.76
C ILE A 397 -25.79 -4.40 -3.99
N GLY A 398 -25.18 -3.33 -4.51
CA GLY A 398 -25.77 -2.01 -4.66
C GLY A 398 -25.38 -1.02 -3.56
N ASP A 399 -24.95 -1.50 -2.40
CA ASP A 399 -24.59 -0.66 -1.26
C ASP A 399 -23.38 0.23 -1.57
N THR A 400 -23.39 1.42 -0.97
CA THR A 400 -22.31 2.40 -1.08
C THR A 400 -21.79 2.74 0.30
N VAL A 401 -20.47 2.65 0.48
CA VAL A 401 -19.79 3.03 1.73
C VAL A 401 -18.86 4.20 1.45
N SER A 402 -18.49 4.94 2.50
CA SER A 402 -17.52 6.02 2.36
C SER A 402 -16.43 5.95 3.39
N PHE A 403 -15.24 6.38 2.99
CA PHE A 403 -14.07 6.47 3.83
C PHE A 403 -13.56 7.90 3.78
N GLU A 404 -13.36 8.50 4.94
CA GLU A 404 -12.60 9.74 5.06
C GLU A 404 -11.13 9.38 5.27
N VAL A 405 -10.29 9.85 4.37
CA VAL A 405 -8.85 9.62 4.37
C VAL A 405 -8.19 10.94 4.74
N ALA A 406 -7.59 10.99 5.92
CA ALA A 406 -6.80 12.13 6.37
C ALA A 406 -5.31 11.84 6.13
N VAL A 407 -4.66 12.78 5.46
CA VAL A 407 -3.28 12.71 4.97
C VAL A 407 -2.47 13.83 5.62
N GLU A 408 -1.28 13.47 6.09
CA GLU A 408 -0.34 14.38 6.74
C GLU A 408 1.08 14.07 6.26
N ALA A 409 1.85 15.10 5.94
CA ALA A 409 3.27 14.97 5.64
C ALA A 409 4.09 15.15 6.93
N ARG A 410 5.03 14.25 7.21
CA ARG A 410 5.89 14.30 8.40
C ARG A 410 7.15 15.14 8.19
N SER A 411 7.60 15.25 6.96
CA SER A 411 8.82 15.96 6.60
C SER A 411 8.70 16.65 5.25
N CYS A 412 9.72 17.43 4.91
CA CYS A 412 9.91 18.01 3.59
C CYS A 412 10.93 17.19 2.81
N PRO A 413 10.54 16.45 1.76
CA PRO A 413 11.49 15.84 0.85
C PRO A 413 12.24 16.89 0.02
N ALA A 414 13.24 16.45 -0.74
CA ALA A 414 14.06 17.32 -1.59
C ALA A 414 13.21 18.09 -2.61
N GLU A 415 13.77 19.19 -3.12
CA GLU A 415 13.13 20.02 -4.13
C GLU A 415 12.69 19.22 -5.36
N ASP A 416 11.54 19.57 -5.93
CA ASP A 416 10.88 18.91 -7.07
C ASP A 416 10.43 17.47 -6.83
N THR A 417 10.48 16.98 -5.59
CA THR A 417 9.94 15.65 -5.27
C THR A 417 8.42 15.67 -5.30
N SER A 418 7.85 14.99 -6.28
CA SER A 418 6.43 14.66 -6.32
C SER A 418 6.24 13.17 -6.09
N HIS A 419 5.35 12.81 -5.17
CA HIS A 419 5.01 11.42 -4.93
C HIS A 419 3.64 11.09 -5.49
N THR A 420 3.44 9.83 -5.85
CA THR A 420 2.13 9.31 -6.24
C THR A 420 1.96 7.96 -5.59
N PHE A 421 0.86 7.80 -4.87
CA PHE A 421 0.48 6.53 -4.27
C PHE A 421 -0.97 6.21 -4.65
N THR A 422 -1.38 4.95 -4.46
CA THR A 422 -2.73 4.54 -4.84
C THR A 422 -3.50 3.95 -3.67
N ILE A 423 -4.78 4.34 -3.58
CA ILE A 423 -5.75 3.77 -2.65
C ILE A 423 -6.70 2.91 -3.48
N LYS A 424 -6.84 1.64 -3.08
CA LYS A 424 -7.56 0.63 -3.85
C LYS A 424 -8.42 -0.25 -2.95
N PRO A 425 -9.72 -0.42 -3.25
CA PRO A 425 -10.53 -1.44 -2.59
C PRO A 425 -10.02 -2.84 -2.98
N ALA A 426 -9.78 -3.70 -2.00
CA ALA A 426 -9.26 -5.05 -2.24
C ALA A 426 -10.19 -5.83 -3.19
N GLY A 427 -9.63 -6.35 -4.28
CA GLY A 427 -10.38 -7.11 -5.29
C GLY A 427 -11.07 -6.28 -6.38
N PHE A 428 -10.98 -4.94 -6.31
CA PHE A 428 -11.56 -4.06 -7.32
C PHE A 428 -10.52 -3.70 -8.37
N ARG A 429 -10.98 -3.43 -9.60
CA ARG A 429 -10.13 -2.85 -10.64
C ARG A 429 -9.81 -1.39 -10.35
N ASP A 430 -10.85 -0.62 -10.03
CA ASP A 430 -10.72 0.83 -9.97
C ASP A 430 -9.88 1.27 -8.77
N THR A 431 -9.07 2.29 -8.99
CA THR A 431 -8.15 2.85 -8.01
C THR A 431 -8.35 4.35 -7.91
N LEU A 432 -8.02 4.89 -6.74
CA LEU A 432 -7.81 6.31 -6.54
C LEU A 432 -6.31 6.59 -6.56
N GLU A 433 -5.86 7.38 -7.53
CA GLU A 433 -4.51 7.92 -7.59
C GLU A 433 -4.42 9.20 -6.77
N VAL A 434 -3.44 9.27 -5.86
CA VAL A 434 -3.20 10.43 -5.01
C VAL A 434 -1.81 10.99 -5.35
N ALA A 435 -1.79 12.15 -6.00
CA ALA A 435 -0.56 12.88 -6.28
C ALA A 435 -0.29 13.86 -5.13
N VAL A 436 0.93 13.86 -4.60
CA VAL A 436 1.34 14.69 -3.46
C VAL A 436 2.49 15.59 -3.85
N THR A 437 2.32 16.88 -3.57
CA THR A 437 3.36 17.90 -3.58
C THR A 437 3.49 18.52 -2.19
N TYR A 438 4.63 19.16 -1.91
CA TYR A 438 4.96 19.67 -0.59
C TYR A 438 5.15 21.18 -0.64
N SER A 439 4.48 21.90 0.27
CA SER A 439 4.61 23.34 0.48
C SER A 439 5.59 23.63 1.60
N CYS A 440 6.87 23.44 1.30
CA CYS A 440 7.98 23.60 2.25
C CYS A 440 8.64 24.97 2.18
N ARG A 441 8.53 25.65 1.04
CA ARG A 441 9.18 26.93 0.77
C ARG A 441 8.24 28.09 1.00
N CYS A 442 8.80 29.18 1.51
CA CYS A 442 8.10 30.44 1.61
C CYS A 442 8.07 31.16 0.25
N GLY A 443 7.00 31.89 -0.06
CA GLY A 443 6.94 32.68 -1.29
C GLY A 443 8.02 33.76 -1.37
N CYS A 444 8.45 34.27 -0.22
CA CYS A 444 9.50 35.28 -0.09
C CYS A 444 10.93 34.79 -0.39
N THR A 445 11.25 33.48 -0.28
CA THR A 445 12.62 33.01 -0.54
C THR A 445 12.99 33.07 -2.01
N GLY A 446 12.01 32.94 -2.92
CA GLY A 446 12.20 33.18 -4.35
C GLY A 446 12.54 34.64 -4.72
N ARG A 447 12.51 35.56 -3.74
CA ARG A 447 12.87 36.99 -3.91
C ARG A 447 14.15 37.36 -3.15
N ALA A 448 14.98 36.39 -2.82
CA ALA A 448 16.26 36.64 -2.15
C ALA A 448 17.13 37.61 -2.96
N ALA A 449 17.73 38.57 -2.26
CA ALA A 449 18.59 39.59 -2.85
C ALA A 449 20.02 39.41 -2.33
N PRO A 450 20.93 38.82 -3.14
CA PRO A 450 22.34 38.66 -2.75
C PRO A 450 23.06 40.01 -2.71
N ALA A 451 24.11 40.11 -1.87
CA ALA A 451 24.88 41.34 -1.64
C ALA A 451 23.98 42.57 -1.41
N SER A 452 22.92 42.38 -0.63
CA SER A 452 21.90 43.41 -0.43
C SER A 452 22.46 44.56 0.40
N GLY A 453 22.20 45.80 -0.01
CA GLY A 453 22.51 46.99 0.79
C GLY A 453 21.79 47.00 2.15
N LYS A 454 20.73 46.20 2.32
CA LYS A 454 20.05 46.01 3.61
C LYS A 454 20.87 45.19 4.61
N CYS A 455 21.76 44.35 4.10
CA CYS A 455 22.69 43.49 4.85
C CYS A 455 24.11 44.03 4.78
N SER A 456 24.26 45.36 4.73
CA SER A 456 25.55 46.05 4.65
C SER A 456 26.42 45.64 3.43
N GLY A 457 25.84 44.99 2.42
CA GLY A 457 26.55 44.43 1.28
C GLY A 457 27.27 43.09 1.55
N ASN A 458 27.22 42.59 2.79
CA ASN A 458 27.97 41.42 3.26
C ASN A 458 27.04 40.23 3.58
N GLY A 459 26.02 40.05 2.75
CA GLY A 459 25.05 38.97 2.92
C GLY A 459 23.86 39.02 1.97
N THR A 460 23.01 38.00 2.08
CA THR A 460 21.80 37.82 1.28
C THR A 460 20.58 38.22 2.09
N TYR A 461 19.74 39.10 1.55
CA TYR A 461 18.48 39.47 2.17
C TYR A 461 17.36 38.53 1.72
N THR A 462 16.78 37.76 2.64
CA THR A 462 15.71 36.81 2.34
C THR A 462 14.62 36.86 3.42
N CYS A 463 13.35 36.87 3.00
CA CYS A 463 12.19 36.79 3.90
C CYS A 463 12.19 37.74 5.12
N GLY A 464 12.77 38.94 5.00
CA GLY A 464 12.83 39.91 6.10
C GLY A 464 14.07 39.84 6.98
N LEU A 465 15.00 38.92 6.69
CA LEU A 465 16.26 38.70 7.41
C LEU A 465 17.47 38.82 6.49
N CYS A 466 18.64 38.98 7.10
CA CYS A 466 19.94 38.91 6.45
C CYS A 466 20.63 37.60 6.81
N GLU A 467 20.97 36.81 5.79
CA GLU A 467 21.89 35.67 5.88
C GLU A 467 23.29 36.21 5.57
N CYS A 468 24.12 36.35 6.60
CA CYS A 468 25.44 36.97 6.49
C CYS A 468 26.45 36.04 5.83
N ASP A 469 27.37 36.64 5.06
CA ASP A 469 28.51 35.91 4.49
C ASP A 469 29.45 35.45 5.62
N PRO A 470 30.25 34.38 5.40
CA PRO A 470 31.20 33.89 6.40
C PRO A 470 32.12 35.00 6.94
N GLY A 471 32.23 35.12 8.26
CA GLY A 471 33.00 36.18 8.93
C GLY A 471 32.20 37.44 9.28
N TYR A 472 30.91 37.51 8.92
CA TYR A 472 30.03 38.62 9.29
C TYR A 472 28.86 38.18 10.17
N LEU A 473 28.48 39.03 11.13
CA LEU A 473 27.45 38.77 12.15
C LEU A 473 26.55 40.00 12.35
N GLY A 474 25.43 39.80 13.06
CA GLY A 474 24.47 40.86 13.38
C GLY A 474 23.23 40.83 12.50
N ALA A 475 22.20 41.57 12.90
CA ALA A 475 20.89 41.53 12.22
C ALA A 475 20.94 42.10 10.78
N ARG A 476 21.98 42.87 10.45
CA ARG A 476 22.25 43.47 9.14
C ARG A 476 23.68 43.21 8.66
N CYS A 477 24.34 42.18 9.19
CA CYS A 477 25.72 41.81 8.85
C CYS A 477 26.73 42.95 9.06
N GLU A 478 26.50 43.74 10.12
CA GLU A 478 27.27 44.93 10.46
C GLU A 478 28.56 44.65 11.23
N CYS A 479 28.69 43.47 11.85
CA CYS A 479 29.84 43.07 12.65
C CYS A 479 30.75 42.13 11.86
N GLU A 480 32.07 42.28 12.03
CA GLU A 480 33.06 41.27 11.63
C GLU A 480 33.34 40.33 12.81
N GLU A 481 33.52 39.05 12.53
CA GLU A 481 33.73 37.99 13.52
C GLU A 481 35.00 38.29 14.37
N GLY A 482 34.83 38.38 15.70
CA GLY A 482 35.90 38.76 16.63
C GLY A 482 36.04 40.27 16.90
N ALA A 483 35.24 41.13 16.26
CA ALA A 483 35.21 42.56 16.56
C ALA A 483 34.55 42.83 17.93
N SER A 484 35.30 43.47 18.83
CA SER A 484 34.88 43.82 20.19
C SER A 484 34.06 45.13 20.18
N GLY A 485 32.87 45.11 19.58
CA GLY A 485 31.86 46.15 19.78
C GLY A 485 31.17 46.00 21.13
N ASP A 486 30.66 47.10 21.71
CA ASP A 486 29.99 47.16 23.03
C ASP A 486 29.02 45.99 23.24
N LEU A 487 29.50 44.96 23.95
CA LEU A 487 28.87 43.66 24.06
C LEU A 487 27.72 43.74 25.08
N HIS A 488 26.47 43.78 24.61
CA HIS A 488 25.31 43.62 25.48
C HIS A 488 25.15 42.12 25.80
N MET A 489 25.98 41.61 26.72
CA MET A 489 25.94 40.20 27.17
C MET A 489 24.56 39.74 27.66
N ALA A 490 23.67 40.67 28.01
CA ALA A 490 22.29 40.37 28.40
C ALA A 490 21.44 39.77 27.25
N LEU A 491 21.76 40.07 25.99
CA LEU A 491 21.00 39.60 24.82
C LEU A 491 21.27 38.14 24.44
N CYS A 492 22.40 37.57 24.88
CA CYS A 492 22.77 36.16 24.67
C CYS A 492 22.35 35.24 25.83
N ARG A 493 21.40 35.69 26.65
CA ARG A 493 20.97 34.98 27.86
C ARG A 493 19.45 34.86 27.88
N GLU A 494 18.97 33.62 27.97
CA GLU A 494 17.54 33.29 28.02
C GLU A 494 16.81 33.99 29.18
N ALA A 495 17.40 33.96 30.38
CA ALA A 495 16.86 34.61 31.58
C ALA A 495 17.98 34.98 32.56
N GLU A 496 17.71 35.97 33.42
CA GLU A 496 18.67 36.40 34.44
C GLU A 496 19.05 35.22 35.36
N GLY A 497 20.35 34.97 35.51
CA GLY A 497 20.89 33.81 36.26
C GLY A 497 21.17 32.54 35.43
N LYS A 498 20.69 32.42 34.19
CA LYS A 498 21.10 31.34 33.27
C LYS A 498 22.50 31.61 32.69
N PRO A 499 23.28 30.58 32.30
CA PRO A 499 24.54 30.77 31.58
C PRO A 499 24.32 31.42 30.21
N LEU A 500 25.34 32.11 29.71
CA LEU A 500 25.35 32.64 28.33
C LEU A 500 25.26 31.46 27.35
N CYS A 501 24.41 31.60 26.32
CA CYS A 501 24.23 30.59 25.28
C CYS A 501 24.03 29.17 25.82
N SER A 502 23.30 29.04 26.93
CA SER A 502 23.04 27.77 27.63
C SER A 502 24.31 26.98 28.02
N GLY A 503 25.48 27.62 28.00
CA GLY A 503 26.78 26.96 28.17
C GLY A 503 27.20 26.05 27.02
N ARG A 504 26.50 26.12 25.88
CA ARG A 504 26.73 25.31 24.67
C ARG A 504 27.15 26.17 23.47
N GLY A 505 27.61 27.40 23.71
CA GLY A 505 28.00 28.35 22.68
C GLY A 505 28.74 29.57 23.21
N GLU A 506 29.25 30.38 22.30
CA GLU A 506 29.90 31.66 22.58
C GLU A 506 29.01 32.83 22.14
N CYS A 507 29.00 33.93 22.91
CA CYS A 507 28.24 35.14 22.57
C CYS A 507 29.12 36.11 21.79
N SER A 508 28.80 36.34 20.52
CA SER A 508 29.50 37.26 19.62
C SER A 508 28.50 38.16 18.91
N CYS A 509 28.76 39.48 18.86
CA CYS A 509 27.85 40.48 18.27
C CYS A 509 26.37 40.32 18.73
N ASN A 510 26.15 40.10 20.04
CA ASN A 510 24.83 39.90 20.65
C ASN A 510 24.03 38.68 20.14
N GLN A 511 24.68 37.70 19.54
CA GLN A 511 24.11 36.41 19.13
C GLN A 511 24.94 35.24 19.65
N CYS A 512 24.31 34.06 19.80
CA CYS A 512 24.98 32.84 20.23
C CYS A 512 25.47 32.01 19.05
N LEU A 513 26.75 31.63 19.08
CA LEU A 513 27.38 30.67 18.19
C LEU A 513 27.46 29.32 18.90
N CYS A 514 26.64 28.34 18.48
CA CYS A 514 26.57 27.04 19.13
C CYS A 514 27.78 26.16 18.78
N HIS A 515 28.26 25.40 19.76
CA HIS A 515 29.38 24.48 19.55
C HIS A 515 28.95 23.30 18.68
N GLU A 516 29.89 22.80 17.87
CA GLU A 516 29.73 21.54 17.16
C GLU A 516 29.69 20.35 18.15
N SER A 517 28.92 19.32 17.80
CA SER A 517 28.75 18.11 18.62
C SER A 517 28.88 16.86 17.76
N GLU A 518 29.53 15.83 18.29
CA GLU A 518 29.67 14.53 17.60
C GLU A 518 28.36 13.73 17.57
N PHE A 519 27.37 14.11 18.40
CA PHE A 519 26.10 13.39 18.53
C PHE A 519 25.01 13.91 17.58
N GLY A 520 25.18 15.10 17.00
CA GLY A 520 24.21 15.78 16.15
C GLY A 520 24.31 17.30 16.30
N ASN A 521 23.25 18.03 15.99
CA ASN A 521 23.28 19.49 15.92
C ASN A 521 22.77 20.11 17.22
N ILE A 522 23.44 21.18 17.67
CA ILE A 522 22.97 22.08 18.73
C ILE A 522 22.52 23.37 18.06
N TYR A 523 21.31 23.83 18.37
CA TYR A 523 20.68 24.97 17.71
C TYR A 523 19.79 25.78 18.66
N GLY A 524 19.23 26.88 18.17
CA GLY A 524 18.43 27.83 18.94
C GLY A 524 19.16 29.16 19.22
N PRO A 525 18.46 30.22 19.64
CA PRO A 525 18.96 31.58 19.79
C PRO A 525 19.91 31.67 20.99
N PHE A 526 19.81 30.71 21.91
CA PHE A 526 20.64 30.56 23.09
C PHE A 526 21.28 29.17 23.15
N CYS A 527 21.36 28.44 22.03
CA CYS A 527 21.92 27.07 21.95
C CYS A 527 21.26 26.07 22.91
N GLU A 528 19.95 26.20 23.10
CA GLU A 528 19.16 25.43 24.06
C GLU A 528 18.53 24.15 23.48
N CYS A 529 18.50 24.00 22.15
CA CYS A 529 17.92 22.84 21.47
C CYS A 529 19.00 21.90 20.91
N ASP A 530 18.64 20.62 20.78
CA ASP A 530 19.46 19.61 20.11
C ASP A 530 18.58 18.51 19.49
N ASP A 531 19.10 17.81 18.49
CA ASP A 531 18.39 16.77 17.74
C ASP A 531 18.67 15.33 18.23
N PHE A 532 19.36 15.17 19.36
CA PHE A 532 19.86 13.87 19.83
C PHE A 532 19.46 13.47 21.26
N SER A 533 18.84 14.37 22.03
CA SER A 533 18.47 14.13 23.44
C SER A 533 17.03 13.63 23.66
N CYS A 534 16.28 13.30 22.61
CA CYS A 534 14.95 12.70 22.75
C CYS A 534 15.01 11.35 23.50
N ALA A 535 13.86 10.94 24.06
CA ALA A 535 13.75 9.69 24.80
C ALA A 535 14.07 8.47 23.91
N ARG A 536 14.69 7.46 24.50
CA ARG A 536 15.07 6.22 23.82
C ARG A 536 14.26 5.04 24.33
N TYR A 537 13.78 4.21 23.41
CA TYR A 537 13.24 2.89 23.74
C TYR A 537 14.15 1.82 23.15
N LYS A 538 14.64 0.90 23.99
CA LYS A 538 15.62 -0.14 23.61
C LYS A 538 16.87 0.41 22.89
N GLY A 539 17.33 1.58 23.31
CA GLY A 539 18.52 2.23 22.75
C GLY A 539 18.27 3.06 21.48
N VAL A 540 17.08 2.96 20.87
CA VAL A 540 16.72 3.70 19.65
C VAL A 540 16.00 5.01 20.02
N LEU A 541 16.47 6.13 19.46
CA LEU A 541 15.85 7.45 19.62
C LEU A 541 14.40 7.40 19.10
N CYS A 542 13.44 7.88 19.88
CA CYS A 542 12.00 7.90 19.53
C CYS A 542 11.38 6.53 19.19
N SER A 543 12.06 5.42 19.49
CA SER A 543 11.70 4.04 19.10
C SER A 543 11.91 3.69 17.61
N GLY A 544 12.74 4.47 16.91
CA GLY A 544 12.87 4.44 15.45
C GLY A 544 11.91 5.42 14.82
#